data_AF-A0A425Y8X0-F1
#
_entry.id   AF-A0A425Y8X0-F1
#
_cell.length_a   1.000
_cell.length_b   1.000
_cell.length_c   1.000
_cell.angle_alpha   90.00
_cell.angle_beta   90.00
_cell.angle_gamma   90.00
#
_symmetry.space_group_name_H-M   'P 1'
#
loop_
_entity.id
_entity.type
_entity.pdbx_description
1 polymer ?
#
loop_
_entity_poly.entity_id
_entity_poly.type
_entity_poly.pdbx_seq_one_letter_code
_entity_poly.pdbx_strand_id
1 'polypeptide(L)'
;MSSKIEIIKELLNNFGNEVLKSKEYAEICLKILSKLEKHPDKPMLSGQENIWAASIVHAVGSINFLFHSKSTPSISKTEFNQHFGTSSKVIEVKSIQIQDLLHLSSYNTQYLIKASQHDNPIDKIKEVIIKKFGVSEAEVEEILKHAGHPDCPIIPKSDYSALTIIPKQKFWDWVATQTNIDDLSHEMKTDFNIYLIPDIELESSLEEELHENFEEIFKIELARYIKIDSKFPEVNFMEFLQWFDVKSSSHVMDLTGELLDDFDDEDFFDDDLGPKDKNKPPDFSQN
;
A
#
# COMPACT_ATOMS: atom_id res chain seq x y z
N MET A 1 17.11 36.05 11.77
CA MET A 1 16.23 34.98 11.24
C MET A 1 16.87 33.67 11.62
N SER A 2 16.16 32.81 12.34
CA SER A 2 16.66 31.46 12.66
C SER A 2 16.82 30.68 11.36
N SER A 3 17.85 29.85 11.29
CA SER A 3 18.06 28.99 10.11
C SER A 3 16.90 28.00 9.97
N LYS A 4 16.58 27.58 8.74
CA LYS A 4 15.53 26.57 8.46
C LYS A 4 15.64 25.35 9.39
N ILE A 5 16.87 24.89 9.61
CA ILE A 5 17.19 23.76 10.47
C ILE A 5 16.89 24.06 11.95
N GLU A 6 17.15 25.28 12.44
CA GLU A 6 16.79 25.67 13.81
C GLU A 6 15.28 25.63 14.04
N ILE A 7 14.49 26.11 13.07
CA ILE A 7 13.02 26.08 13.16
C ILE A 7 12.53 24.63 13.24
N ILE A 8 13.06 23.75 12.40
CA ILE A 8 12.70 22.33 12.42
C ILE A 8 13.13 21.69 13.75
N LYS A 9 14.34 21.98 14.24
CA LYS A 9 14.81 21.50 15.56
C LYS A 9 13.87 21.93 16.69
N GLU A 10 13.37 23.15 16.66
CA GLU A 10 12.43 23.67 17.66
C GLU A 10 11.10 22.93 17.61
N LEU A 11 10.53 22.76 16.41
CA LEU A 11 9.28 22.01 16.21
C LEU A 11 9.39 20.55 16.69
N LEU A 12 10.49 19.87 16.36
CA LEU A 12 10.71 18.48 16.80
C LEU A 12 10.86 18.37 18.32
N ASN A 13 11.57 19.31 18.94
CA ASN A 13 11.70 19.35 20.40
C ASN A 13 10.37 19.65 21.09
N ASN A 14 9.60 20.62 20.57
CA ASN A 14 8.30 20.94 21.13
C ASN A 14 7.35 19.73 21.03
N PHE A 15 7.28 19.09 19.87
CA PHE A 15 6.41 17.93 19.68
C PHE A 15 6.79 16.76 20.60
N GLY A 16 8.07 16.37 20.62
CA GLY A 16 8.51 15.26 21.44
C GLY A 16 8.35 15.53 22.95
N ASN A 17 8.77 16.70 23.43
CA ASN A 17 8.79 16.99 24.87
C ASN A 17 7.44 17.46 25.42
N GLU A 18 6.70 18.29 24.70
CA GLU A 18 5.46 18.91 25.21
C GLU A 18 4.22 18.12 24.80
N VAL A 19 4.15 17.67 23.54
CA VAL A 19 2.98 16.94 23.02
C VAL A 19 3.03 15.47 23.42
N LEU A 20 4.12 14.77 23.06
CA LEU A 20 4.26 13.34 23.35
C LEU A 20 4.74 13.06 24.78
N LYS A 21 5.27 14.07 25.49
CA LYS A 21 5.92 13.92 26.79
C LYS A 21 6.99 12.82 26.79
N SER A 22 7.67 12.68 25.65
CA SER A 22 8.72 11.70 25.43
C SER A 22 9.96 12.38 24.88
N LYS A 23 10.93 12.57 25.77
CA LYS A 23 12.24 13.12 25.40
C LYS A 23 12.96 12.23 24.37
N GLU A 24 12.77 10.92 24.46
CA GLU A 24 13.38 9.96 23.54
C GLU A 24 12.84 10.17 22.10
N TYR A 25 11.55 10.47 21.94
CA TYR A 25 11.00 10.83 20.63
C TYR A 25 11.68 12.08 20.04
N ALA A 26 11.89 13.13 20.86
CA ALA A 26 12.62 14.31 20.41
C ALA A 26 14.06 13.95 20.00
N GLU A 27 14.77 13.15 20.80
CA GLU A 27 16.15 12.73 20.53
C GLU A 27 16.27 11.94 19.21
N ILE A 28 15.37 10.99 18.96
CA ILE A 28 15.39 10.20 17.72
C ILE A 28 15.03 11.09 16.51
N CYS A 29 14.03 11.96 16.62
CA CYS A 29 13.68 12.88 15.54
C CYS A 29 14.85 13.81 15.19
N LEU A 30 15.58 14.32 16.18
CA LEU A 30 16.78 15.14 15.96
C LEU A 30 17.93 14.34 15.33
N LYS A 31 18.07 13.06 15.67
CA LYS A 31 19.04 12.16 15.02
C LYS A 31 18.72 11.99 13.53
N ILE A 32 17.45 11.80 13.18
CA ILE A 32 16.99 11.74 11.78
C ILE A 32 17.27 13.06 11.05
N LEU A 33 16.93 14.19 11.67
CA LEU A 33 17.22 15.52 11.11
C LEU A 33 18.71 15.70 10.79
N SER A 34 19.61 15.30 11.71
CA SER A 34 21.06 15.43 11.49
C SER A 34 21.55 14.54 10.34
N LYS A 35 20.90 13.41 10.06
CA LYS A 35 21.21 12.56 8.90
C LYS A 35 20.76 13.21 7.60
N LEU A 36 19.54 13.76 7.57
CA LEU A 36 19.03 14.48 6.38
C LEU A 36 19.87 15.71 6.04
N GLU A 37 20.35 16.44 7.05
CA GLU A 37 21.23 17.60 6.87
C GLU A 37 22.57 17.23 6.21
N LYS A 38 23.10 16.04 6.53
CA LYS A 38 24.39 15.54 6.02
C LYS A 38 24.25 14.74 4.72
N HIS A 39 23.02 14.51 4.25
CA HIS A 39 22.79 13.69 3.07
C HIS A 39 23.33 14.37 1.79
N PRO A 40 24.04 13.64 0.90
CA PRO A 40 24.62 14.21 -0.32
C PRO A 40 23.62 14.97 -1.19
N ASP A 41 22.40 14.45 -1.32
CA ASP A 41 21.35 15.02 -2.17
C ASP A 41 20.69 16.28 -1.58
N LYS A 42 21.04 16.64 -0.32
CA LYS A 42 20.53 17.82 0.38
C LYS A 42 19.01 18.01 0.23
N PRO A 43 18.20 16.98 0.58
CA PRO A 43 16.77 16.99 0.31
C PRO A 43 16.02 18.15 1.00
N MET A 44 16.59 18.71 2.07
CA MET A 44 16.00 19.77 2.88
C MET A 44 16.13 21.20 2.30
N LEU A 45 16.74 21.37 1.12
CA LEU A 45 16.88 22.69 0.49
C LEU A 45 15.52 23.32 0.15
N SER A 46 14.54 22.51 -0.24
CA SER A 46 13.19 22.95 -0.61
C SER A 46 12.13 22.48 0.42
N GLY A 47 10.89 22.95 0.29
CA GLY A 47 9.77 22.59 1.17
C GLY A 47 9.70 23.37 2.48
N GLN A 48 8.51 23.40 3.10
CA GLN A 48 8.24 24.17 4.32
C GLN A 48 8.76 23.44 5.58
N GLU A 49 9.15 24.22 6.59
CA GLU A 49 9.72 23.75 7.86
C GLU A 49 8.76 22.83 8.63
N ASN A 50 7.47 23.22 8.70
CA ASN A 50 6.44 22.44 9.36
C ASN A 50 6.20 21.08 8.68
N ILE A 51 6.23 21.04 7.34
CA ILE A 51 6.12 19.80 6.57
C ILE A 51 7.31 18.89 6.87
N TRP A 52 8.54 19.41 6.89
CA TRP A 52 9.72 18.61 7.23
C TRP A 52 9.68 18.08 8.66
N ALA A 53 9.32 18.92 9.63
CA ALA A 53 9.19 18.50 11.02
C ALA A 53 8.12 17.39 11.16
N ALA A 54 6.94 17.60 10.58
CA ALA A 54 5.86 16.62 10.58
C ALA A 54 6.29 15.31 9.92
N SER A 55 6.87 15.33 8.72
CA SER A 55 7.31 14.10 8.04
C SER A 55 8.39 13.34 8.79
N ILE A 56 9.31 14.02 9.49
CA ILE A 56 10.32 13.37 10.35
C ILE A 56 9.63 12.66 11.53
N VAL A 57 8.73 13.35 12.23
CA VAL A 57 7.98 12.76 13.35
C VAL A 57 7.12 11.60 12.86
N HIS A 58 6.46 11.75 11.71
CA HIS A 58 5.64 10.68 11.13
C HIS A 58 6.51 9.46 10.78
N ALA A 59 7.68 9.65 10.17
CA ALA A 59 8.59 8.54 9.84
C ALA A 59 9.06 7.79 11.10
N VAL A 60 9.45 8.52 12.15
CA VAL A 60 9.81 7.91 13.44
C VAL A 60 8.60 7.25 14.11
N GLY A 61 7.44 7.92 14.06
CA GLY A 61 6.20 7.46 14.67
C GLY A 61 5.65 6.20 14.02
N SER A 62 5.74 6.07 12.70
CA SER A 62 5.30 4.89 11.95
C SER A 62 6.07 3.64 12.38
N ILE A 63 7.41 3.70 12.46
CA ILE A 63 8.22 2.55 12.89
C ILE A 63 8.13 2.29 14.40
N ASN A 64 7.61 3.24 15.18
CA ASN A 64 7.42 3.16 16.64
C ASN A 64 5.95 3.12 17.07
N PHE A 65 5.05 2.81 16.15
CA PHE A 65 3.62 2.62 16.39
C PHE A 65 2.87 3.81 17.02
N LEU A 66 3.37 5.03 16.88
CA LEU A 66 2.82 6.25 17.49
C LEU A 66 1.33 6.48 17.19
N PHE A 67 0.85 6.01 16.04
CA PHE A 67 -0.53 6.19 15.59
C PHE A 67 -1.47 5.06 15.99
N HIS A 68 -0.99 4.08 16.77
CA HIS A 68 -1.83 3.01 17.32
C HIS A 68 -2.33 3.39 18.71
N SER A 69 -3.64 3.33 18.92
CA SER A 69 -4.29 3.72 20.19
C SER A 69 -3.83 2.97 21.43
N LYS A 70 -3.18 1.82 21.26
CA LYS A 70 -2.65 0.99 22.36
C LYS A 70 -1.17 1.25 22.66
N SER A 71 -0.46 2.04 21.87
CA SER A 71 0.94 2.38 22.14
C SER A 71 1.06 3.47 23.20
N THR A 72 2.22 3.54 23.84
CA THR A 72 2.58 4.63 24.76
C THR A 72 3.94 5.20 24.37
N PRO A 73 4.02 6.49 23.98
CA PRO A 73 2.92 7.42 23.71
C PRO A 73 2.10 7.02 22.46
N SER A 74 0.88 7.54 22.35
CA SER A 74 0.04 7.47 21.15
C SER A 74 -0.64 8.82 20.86
N ILE A 75 -0.94 9.07 19.59
CA ILE A 75 -1.69 10.24 19.13
C ILE A 75 -2.47 9.88 17.85
N SER A 76 -3.64 10.46 17.63
CA SER A 76 -4.36 10.25 16.38
C SER A 76 -3.70 10.98 15.20
N LYS A 77 -3.84 10.45 13.97
CA LYS A 77 -3.38 11.15 12.75
C LYS A 77 -4.00 12.55 12.63
N THR A 78 -5.26 12.71 13.04
CA THR A 78 -5.97 14.00 13.02
C THR A 78 -5.32 15.03 13.94
N GLU A 79 -5.10 14.68 15.21
CA GLU A 79 -4.46 15.58 16.18
C GLU A 79 -3.02 15.91 15.78
N PHE A 80 -2.29 14.91 15.28
CA PHE A 80 -0.95 15.09 14.75
C PHE A 80 -0.91 16.10 13.60
N ASN A 81 -1.76 15.94 12.58
CA ASN A 81 -1.82 16.84 11.43
C ASN A 81 -2.26 18.25 11.83
N GLN A 82 -3.22 18.37 12.75
CA GLN A 82 -3.68 19.64 13.28
C GLN A 82 -2.56 20.37 14.02
N HIS A 83 -1.73 19.66 14.79
CA HIS A 83 -0.60 20.27 15.51
C HIS A 83 0.40 20.92 14.55
N PHE A 84 0.76 20.24 13.47
CA PHE A 84 1.72 20.76 12.49
C PHE A 84 1.11 21.69 11.42
N GLY A 85 -0.22 21.77 11.35
CA GLY A 85 -0.93 22.50 10.30
C GLY A 85 -0.70 21.90 8.91
N THR A 86 -0.82 20.57 8.81
CA THR A 86 -0.51 19.80 7.58
C THR A 86 -1.65 18.85 7.18
N SER A 87 -1.55 18.22 6.00
CA SER A 87 -2.51 17.23 5.50
C SER A 87 -1.89 15.83 5.44
N SER A 88 -2.66 14.77 5.74
CA SER A 88 -2.18 13.38 5.79
C SER A 88 -1.41 12.95 4.54
N LYS A 89 -1.98 13.15 3.33
CA LYS A 89 -1.40 12.63 2.09
C LYS A 89 0.01 13.18 1.81
N VAL A 90 0.22 14.48 2.04
CA VAL A 90 1.53 15.14 1.87
C VAL A 90 2.55 14.60 2.87
N ILE A 91 2.13 14.37 4.11
CA ILE A 91 3.02 13.89 5.17
C ILE A 91 3.38 12.43 4.97
N GLU A 92 2.43 11.57 4.62
CA GLU A 92 2.67 10.14 4.37
C GLU A 92 3.66 9.93 3.23
N VAL A 93 3.45 10.55 2.07
CA VAL A 93 4.37 10.44 0.92
C VAL A 93 5.78 10.88 1.29
N LYS A 94 5.94 12.05 1.91
CA LYS A 94 7.27 12.55 2.30
C LYS A 94 7.89 11.74 3.45
N SER A 95 7.06 11.18 4.33
CA SER A 95 7.52 10.28 5.39
C SER A 95 8.09 8.98 4.83
N ILE A 96 7.45 8.39 3.81
CA ILE A 96 7.97 7.22 3.08
C ILE A 96 9.31 7.56 2.44
N GLN A 97 9.41 8.69 1.73
CA GLN A 97 10.68 9.14 1.15
C GLN A 97 11.81 9.26 2.18
N ILE A 98 11.53 9.76 3.39
CA ILE A 98 12.52 9.82 4.47
C ILE A 98 12.92 8.43 4.95
N GLN A 99 11.94 7.51 5.07
CA GLN A 99 12.19 6.13 5.47
C GLN A 99 13.08 5.42 4.45
N ASP A 100 12.78 5.56 3.15
CA ASP A 100 13.58 4.95 2.08
C ASP A 100 14.99 5.53 2.04
N LEU A 101 15.11 6.86 2.05
CA LEU A 101 16.40 7.56 1.97
C LEU A 101 17.36 7.20 3.10
N LEU A 102 16.82 6.93 4.29
CA LEU A 102 17.62 6.62 5.48
C LEU A 102 17.52 5.14 5.89
N HIS A 103 16.88 4.32 5.06
CA HIS A 103 16.55 2.91 5.30
C HIS A 103 15.95 2.66 6.68
N LEU A 104 15.00 3.49 7.12
CA LEU A 104 14.34 3.36 8.40
C LEU A 104 13.36 2.19 8.37
N SER A 105 13.43 1.34 9.39
CA SER A 105 12.50 0.22 9.56
C SER A 105 12.28 -0.04 11.05
N SER A 106 11.21 -0.79 11.36
CA SER A 106 10.93 -1.30 12.71
C SER A 106 11.99 -2.27 13.24
N TYR A 107 12.94 -2.70 12.40
CA TYR A 107 14.05 -3.58 12.78
C TYR A 107 15.34 -2.80 13.13
N ASN A 108 15.40 -1.52 12.76
CA ASN A 108 16.56 -0.67 13.05
C ASN A 108 16.52 -0.16 14.50
N THR A 109 16.98 -0.99 15.42
CA THR A 109 16.95 -0.74 16.88
C THR A 109 17.48 0.63 17.33
N GLN A 110 18.36 1.26 16.55
CA GLN A 110 18.92 2.58 16.84
C GLN A 110 17.96 3.78 16.62
N TYR A 111 16.78 3.55 16.04
CA TYR A 111 15.71 4.53 15.86
C TYR A 111 14.40 4.08 16.52
N LEU A 112 14.45 2.99 17.27
CA LEU A 112 13.34 2.56 18.11
C LEU A 112 13.38 3.30 19.43
N ILE A 113 12.20 3.69 19.88
CA ILE A 113 11.95 4.23 21.21
C ILE A 113 12.01 3.04 22.17
N LYS A 114 12.91 3.10 23.15
CA LYS A 114 13.02 2.10 24.20
C LYS A 114 11.83 2.28 25.15
N ALA A 115 10.66 1.81 24.72
CA ALA A 115 9.53 1.68 25.62
C ALA A 115 9.99 0.92 26.88
N SER A 116 9.48 1.32 28.04
CA SER A 116 9.56 0.54 29.28
C SER A 116 9.29 -0.93 28.93
N GLN A 117 10.19 -1.84 29.33
CA GLN A 117 10.38 -3.23 28.87
C GLN A 117 9.16 -4.18 28.84
N HIS A 118 7.94 -3.68 29.01
CA HIS A 118 6.71 -4.46 29.12
C HIS A 118 5.81 -4.43 27.87
N ASP A 119 6.10 -3.61 26.86
CA ASP A 119 5.22 -3.54 25.67
C ASP A 119 5.96 -3.30 24.34
N ASN A 120 7.15 -3.90 24.20
CA ASN A 120 7.92 -3.82 22.96
C ASN A 120 7.23 -4.67 21.86
N PRO A 121 6.92 -4.10 20.69
CA PRO A 121 6.36 -4.83 19.54
C PRO A 121 7.20 -6.03 19.11
N ILE A 122 8.53 -5.95 19.24
CA ILE A 122 9.45 -7.06 18.99
C ILE A 122 9.16 -8.23 19.95
N ASP A 123 8.83 -7.97 21.21
CA ASP A 123 8.56 -9.03 22.20
C ASP A 123 7.24 -9.76 21.90
N LYS A 124 6.24 -9.04 21.39
CA LYS A 124 5.00 -9.66 20.86
C LYS A 124 5.27 -10.54 19.65
N ILE A 125 6.12 -10.08 18.73
CA ILE A 125 6.53 -10.87 17.55
C ILE A 125 7.30 -12.13 18.00
N LYS A 126 8.21 -12.00 18.97
CA LYS A 126 8.94 -13.13 19.56
C LYS A 126 7.97 -14.18 20.11
N GLU A 127 6.99 -13.76 20.91
CA GLU A 127 6.00 -14.66 21.48
C GLU A 127 5.22 -15.43 20.40
N VAL A 128 4.79 -14.74 19.33
CA VAL A 128 4.08 -15.37 18.21
C VAL A 128 4.97 -16.37 17.46
N ILE A 129 6.23 -16.02 17.18
CA ILE A 129 7.16 -16.90 16.46
C ILE A 129 7.42 -18.17 17.28
N ILE A 130 7.73 -18.02 18.57
CA ILE A 130 7.96 -19.15 19.48
C ILE A 130 6.74 -20.06 19.50
N LYS A 131 5.54 -19.49 19.67
CA LYS A 131 4.29 -20.26 19.77
C LYS A 131 3.91 -20.95 18.45
N LYS A 132 4.11 -20.29 17.31
CA LYS A 132 3.66 -20.79 16.00
C LYS A 132 4.64 -21.78 15.38
N PHE A 133 5.93 -21.59 15.61
CA PHE A 133 6.99 -22.37 14.95
C PHE A 133 7.79 -23.25 15.93
N GLY A 134 7.57 -23.16 17.24
CA GLY A 134 8.21 -24.02 18.24
C GLY A 134 9.72 -23.79 18.39
N VAL A 135 10.22 -22.66 17.93
CA VAL A 135 11.64 -22.26 18.00
C VAL A 135 11.97 -21.74 19.40
N SER A 136 13.20 -21.94 19.86
CA SER A 136 13.63 -21.44 21.17
C SER A 136 13.83 -19.93 21.16
N GLU A 137 13.69 -19.30 22.33
CA GLU A 137 13.88 -17.84 22.47
C GLU A 137 15.28 -17.39 22.02
N ALA A 138 16.31 -18.19 22.27
CA ALA A 138 17.68 -17.90 21.84
C ALA A 138 17.83 -17.91 20.31
N GLU A 139 17.13 -18.81 19.61
CA GLU A 139 17.11 -18.86 18.14
C GLU A 139 16.34 -17.67 17.57
N VAL A 140 15.21 -17.29 18.18
CA VAL A 140 14.44 -16.11 17.75
C VAL A 140 15.27 -14.83 17.95
N GLU A 141 15.99 -14.71 19.05
CA GLU A 141 16.89 -13.57 19.28
C GLU A 141 17.99 -13.49 18.21
N GLU A 142 18.55 -14.63 17.83
CA GLU A 142 19.58 -14.70 16.79
C GLU A 142 19.04 -14.35 15.40
N ILE A 143 17.82 -14.79 15.06
CA ILE A 143 17.12 -14.39 13.83
C ILE A 143 16.88 -12.87 13.84
N LEU A 144 16.38 -12.32 14.96
CA LEU A 144 16.06 -10.91 15.07
C LEU A 144 17.28 -9.99 15.06
N LYS A 145 18.46 -10.45 15.50
CA LYS A 145 19.72 -9.70 15.33
C LYS A 145 20.06 -9.46 13.86
N HIS A 146 19.68 -10.39 12.99
CA HIS A 146 19.90 -10.30 11.54
C HIS A 146 18.71 -9.64 10.81
N ALA A 147 17.55 -9.49 11.47
CA ALA A 147 16.42 -8.77 10.93
C ALA A 147 16.77 -7.27 10.78
N GLY A 148 16.54 -6.69 9.60
CA GLY A 148 16.93 -5.31 9.29
C GLY A 148 18.43 -5.09 9.04
N HIS A 149 19.22 -6.17 8.87
CA HIS A 149 20.59 -6.04 8.35
C HIS A 149 20.55 -5.35 6.97
N PRO A 150 21.53 -4.51 6.60
CA PRO A 150 21.59 -3.87 5.28
C PRO A 150 21.50 -4.85 4.10
N ASP A 151 21.96 -6.08 4.31
CA ASP A 151 21.93 -7.16 3.32
C ASP A 151 20.58 -7.91 3.29
N CYS A 152 19.67 -7.60 4.21
CA CYS A 152 18.31 -8.15 4.17
C CYS A 152 17.53 -7.42 3.08
N PRO A 153 17.01 -8.11 2.06
CA PRO A 153 16.24 -7.46 1.01
C PRO A 153 15.04 -6.75 1.62
N ILE A 154 14.99 -5.44 1.42
CA ILE A 154 13.78 -4.66 1.71
C ILE A 154 12.73 -5.15 0.72
N ILE A 155 11.58 -5.56 1.23
CA ILE A 155 10.36 -5.78 0.43
C ILE A 155 9.85 -4.37 0.13
N PRO A 156 10.02 -3.83 -1.10
CA PRO A 156 9.48 -2.50 -1.40
C PRO A 156 7.97 -2.51 -1.19
N LYS A 157 7.44 -1.40 -0.66
CA LYS A 157 5.99 -1.24 -0.55
C LYS A 157 5.45 -1.10 -1.97
N SER A 158 4.56 -2.01 -2.36
CA SER A 158 3.81 -1.90 -3.61
C SER A 158 2.63 -0.98 -3.36
N ASP A 159 2.36 -0.04 -4.26
CA ASP A 159 1.12 0.74 -4.25
C ASP A 159 -0.08 -0.10 -4.76
N TYR A 160 0.17 -1.33 -5.19
CA TYR A 160 -0.80 -2.24 -5.78
C TYR A 160 -0.81 -3.62 -5.11
N SER A 161 -2.01 -4.17 -5.01
CA SER A 161 -2.28 -5.58 -4.74
C SER A 161 -2.66 -6.30 -6.05
N ALA A 162 -2.46 -7.61 -6.09
CA ALA A 162 -2.83 -8.45 -7.24
C ALA A 162 -4.01 -9.36 -6.91
N LEU A 163 -4.97 -9.45 -7.84
CA LEU A 163 -6.08 -10.40 -7.81
C LEU A 163 -5.93 -11.43 -8.91
N THR A 164 -5.90 -12.70 -8.54
CA THR A 164 -6.02 -13.81 -9.49
C THR A 164 -7.45 -14.30 -9.53
N ILE A 165 -8.04 -14.29 -10.72
CA ILE A 165 -9.40 -14.76 -10.97
C ILE A 165 -9.35 -16.17 -11.53
N ILE A 166 -9.89 -17.14 -10.77
CA ILE A 166 -9.79 -18.56 -11.08
C ILE A 166 -11.19 -19.08 -11.45
N PRO A 167 -11.42 -19.50 -12.70
CA PRO A 167 -12.72 -20.01 -13.11
C PRO A 167 -13.10 -21.31 -12.41
N LYS A 168 -14.31 -21.34 -11.85
CA LYS A 168 -14.93 -22.53 -11.25
C LYS A 168 -15.60 -23.38 -12.33
N GLN A 169 -16.04 -24.58 -11.93
CA GLN A 169 -16.77 -25.48 -12.80
C GLN A 169 -17.97 -24.82 -13.48
N LYS A 170 -18.72 -23.95 -12.78
CA LYS A 170 -19.88 -23.23 -13.33
C LYS A 170 -19.53 -22.39 -14.56
N PHE A 171 -18.36 -21.73 -14.54
CA PHE A 171 -17.87 -20.97 -15.70
C PHE A 171 -17.60 -21.91 -16.88
N TRP A 172 -16.90 -23.01 -16.64
CA TRP A 172 -16.57 -23.97 -17.69
C TRP A 172 -17.82 -24.65 -18.27
N ASP A 173 -18.79 -24.98 -17.44
CA ASP A 173 -20.06 -25.54 -17.89
C ASP A 173 -20.78 -24.57 -18.84
N TRP A 174 -20.73 -23.27 -18.55
CA TRP A 174 -21.26 -22.25 -19.45
C TRP A 174 -20.44 -22.11 -20.73
N VAL A 175 -19.11 -22.08 -20.66
CA VAL A 175 -18.23 -22.03 -21.86
C VAL A 175 -18.52 -23.20 -22.79
N ALA A 176 -18.79 -24.39 -22.24
CA ALA A 176 -19.16 -25.60 -23.00
C ALA A 176 -20.43 -25.43 -23.84
N THR A 177 -21.34 -24.55 -23.42
CA THR A 177 -22.55 -24.23 -24.18
C THR A 177 -22.29 -23.31 -25.37
N GLN A 178 -21.17 -22.59 -25.35
CA GLN A 178 -20.84 -21.54 -26.32
C GLN A 178 -19.80 -22.01 -27.35
N THR A 179 -18.88 -22.88 -26.94
CA THR A 179 -17.82 -23.43 -27.79
C THR A 179 -17.46 -24.86 -27.39
N ASN A 180 -16.77 -25.57 -28.27
CA ASN A 180 -16.22 -26.88 -27.96
C ASN A 180 -14.96 -26.75 -27.07
N ILE A 181 -15.06 -27.18 -25.82
CA ILE A 181 -13.98 -27.09 -24.82
C ILE A 181 -12.77 -27.96 -25.18
N ASP A 182 -12.97 -29.01 -25.99
CA ASP A 182 -11.88 -29.89 -26.43
C ASP A 182 -10.92 -29.21 -27.41
N ASP A 183 -11.36 -28.11 -28.02
CA ASP A 183 -10.52 -27.30 -28.92
C ASP A 183 -9.69 -26.25 -28.16
N LEU A 184 -9.91 -26.08 -26.84
CA LEU A 184 -9.13 -25.15 -26.00
C LEU A 184 -7.81 -25.80 -25.55
N SER A 185 -6.70 -25.08 -25.70
CA SER A 185 -5.39 -25.55 -25.25
C SER A 185 -5.36 -25.70 -23.72
N HIS A 186 -4.44 -26.53 -23.21
CA HIS A 186 -4.23 -26.65 -21.76
C HIS A 186 -3.82 -25.30 -21.15
N GLU A 187 -3.01 -24.51 -21.87
CA GLU A 187 -2.60 -23.17 -21.43
C GLU A 187 -3.81 -22.27 -21.19
N MET A 188 -4.80 -22.27 -22.08
CA MET A 188 -6.03 -21.48 -21.90
C MET A 188 -6.81 -21.86 -20.64
N LYS A 189 -6.69 -23.12 -20.17
CA LYS A 189 -7.41 -23.61 -18.98
C LYS A 189 -6.66 -23.33 -17.67
N THR A 190 -5.36 -23.04 -17.73
CA THR A 190 -4.51 -22.89 -16.53
C THR A 190 -3.86 -21.51 -16.40
N ASP A 191 -3.84 -20.73 -17.47
CA ASP A 191 -3.36 -19.35 -17.47
C ASP A 191 -4.49 -18.44 -16.96
N PHE A 192 -4.35 -17.89 -15.76
CA PHE A 192 -5.38 -17.07 -15.13
C PHE A 192 -4.99 -15.60 -15.21
N ASN A 193 -5.95 -14.73 -15.51
CA ASN A 193 -5.70 -13.30 -15.48
C ASN A 193 -5.35 -12.84 -14.06
N ILE A 194 -4.43 -11.88 -14.01
CA ILE A 194 -4.05 -11.18 -12.80
C ILE A 194 -4.42 -9.71 -13.01
N TYR A 195 -5.18 -9.15 -12.06
CA TYR A 195 -5.60 -7.77 -12.06
C TYR A 195 -4.87 -7.01 -10.97
N LEU A 196 -4.33 -5.84 -11.29
CA LEU A 196 -3.77 -4.93 -10.29
C LEU A 196 -4.86 -4.02 -9.76
N ILE A 197 -4.87 -3.86 -8.45
CA ILE A 197 -5.79 -2.98 -7.74
C ILE A 197 -5.01 -2.18 -6.69
N PRO A 198 -5.55 -1.05 -6.18
CA PRO A 198 -4.90 -0.31 -5.11
C PRO A 198 -4.53 -1.17 -3.90
N ASP A 199 -3.44 -0.83 -3.21
CA ASP A 199 -2.95 -1.58 -2.04
C ASP A 199 -4.05 -1.86 -1.00
N ILE A 200 -4.30 -3.15 -0.75
CA ILE A 200 -5.29 -3.61 0.22
C ILE A 200 -4.59 -3.80 1.57
N GLU A 201 -4.69 -2.80 2.45
CA GLU A 201 -4.17 -2.95 3.82
C GLU A 201 -5.08 -3.83 4.72
N LEU A 202 -6.36 -4.07 4.35
CA LEU A 202 -7.36 -4.85 5.12
C LEU A 202 -8.37 -5.57 4.21
N GLU A 203 -8.85 -6.77 4.57
CA GLU A 203 -9.85 -7.56 3.80
C GLU A 203 -11.12 -6.79 3.41
N SER A 204 -11.53 -5.78 4.19
CA SER A 204 -12.68 -4.92 3.86
C SER A 204 -12.47 -4.13 2.55
N SER A 205 -11.22 -3.74 2.25
CA SER A 205 -10.91 -3.00 1.02
C SER A 205 -10.87 -3.93 -0.20
N LEU A 206 -10.63 -5.24 -0.01
CA LEU A 206 -10.69 -6.22 -1.10
C LEU A 206 -12.12 -6.41 -1.60
N GLU A 207 -13.08 -6.60 -0.69
CA GLU A 207 -14.47 -6.87 -1.07
C GLU A 207 -15.10 -5.65 -1.75
N GLU A 208 -14.81 -4.44 -1.26
CA GLU A 208 -15.25 -3.18 -1.87
C GLU A 208 -14.68 -3.03 -3.29
N GLU A 209 -13.37 -3.16 -3.45
CA GLU A 209 -12.70 -3.01 -4.75
C GLU A 209 -13.16 -4.08 -5.74
N LEU A 210 -13.31 -5.32 -5.29
CA LEU A 210 -13.84 -6.39 -6.14
C LEU A 210 -15.31 -6.12 -6.52
N HIS A 211 -16.12 -5.60 -5.60
CA HIS A 211 -17.53 -5.27 -5.87
C HIS A 211 -17.67 -4.06 -6.81
N GLU A 212 -16.72 -3.13 -6.83
CA GLU A 212 -16.74 -2.02 -7.80
C GLU A 212 -16.34 -2.49 -9.21
N ASN A 213 -15.45 -3.47 -9.30
CA ASN A 213 -14.84 -3.89 -10.58
C ASN A 213 -15.37 -5.23 -11.14
N PHE A 214 -16.21 -5.99 -10.43
CA PHE A 214 -16.56 -7.37 -10.82
C PHE A 214 -17.23 -7.48 -12.20
N GLU A 215 -18.05 -6.50 -12.61
CA GLU A 215 -18.73 -6.55 -13.92
C GLU A 215 -17.73 -6.46 -15.08
N GLU A 216 -16.71 -5.63 -14.93
CA GLU A 216 -15.66 -5.47 -15.92
C GLU A 216 -14.76 -6.71 -15.97
N ILE A 217 -14.30 -7.17 -14.81
CA ILE A 217 -13.55 -8.44 -14.67
C ILE A 217 -14.33 -9.58 -15.33
N PHE A 218 -15.62 -9.70 -15.03
CA PHE A 218 -16.49 -10.73 -15.60
C PHE A 218 -16.48 -10.68 -17.13
N LYS A 219 -16.67 -9.50 -17.73
CA LYS A 219 -16.65 -9.33 -19.19
C LYS A 219 -15.30 -9.72 -19.80
N ILE A 220 -14.19 -9.32 -19.19
CA ILE A 220 -12.83 -9.65 -19.66
C ILE A 220 -12.61 -11.17 -19.64
N GLU A 221 -13.00 -11.84 -18.56
CA GLU A 221 -12.89 -13.31 -18.44
C GLU A 221 -13.70 -14.05 -19.52
N LEU A 222 -14.90 -13.55 -19.85
CA LEU A 222 -15.74 -14.15 -20.89
C LEU A 222 -15.23 -13.86 -22.31
N ALA A 223 -14.75 -12.63 -22.55
CA ALA A 223 -14.27 -12.16 -23.85
C ALA A 223 -13.09 -12.98 -24.38
N ARG A 224 -12.32 -13.60 -23.48
CA ARG A 224 -11.25 -14.54 -23.84
C ARG A 224 -11.75 -15.73 -24.67
N TYR A 225 -12.98 -16.19 -24.45
CA TYR A 225 -13.52 -17.39 -25.10
C TYR A 225 -14.57 -17.05 -26.16
N ILE A 226 -15.22 -15.89 -26.08
CA ILE A 226 -16.35 -15.52 -26.93
C ILE A 226 -16.20 -14.07 -27.41
N LYS A 227 -16.32 -13.85 -28.71
CA LYS A 227 -16.13 -12.54 -29.35
C LYS A 227 -17.40 -11.68 -29.45
N ILE A 228 -18.54 -12.13 -28.93
CA ILE A 228 -19.85 -11.48 -29.14
C ILE A 228 -20.53 -11.22 -27.80
N ASP A 229 -20.58 -9.94 -27.41
CA ASP A 229 -21.08 -9.48 -26.11
C ASP A 229 -22.55 -9.80 -25.85
N SER A 230 -23.39 -9.88 -26.89
CA SER A 230 -24.84 -10.17 -26.76
C SER A 230 -25.16 -11.58 -26.21
N LYS A 231 -24.14 -12.40 -25.94
CA LYS A 231 -24.28 -13.73 -25.34
C LYS A 231 -23.81 -13.79 -23.89
N PHE A 232 -23.29 -12.70 -23.34
CA PHE A 232 -22.77 -12.70 -21.97
C PHE A 232 -23.94 -12.68 -20.99
N PRO A 233 -23.92 -13.53 -19.96
CA PRO A 233 -24.92 -13.50 -18.91
C PRO A 233 -24.77 -12.22 -18.08
N GLU A 234 -25.88 -11.62 -17.72
CA GLU A 234 -25.90 -10.60 -16.68
C GLU A 234 -25.88 -11.31 -15.32
N VAL A 235 -24.94 -10.94 -14.46
CA VAL A 235 -24.75 -11.55 -13.15
C VAL A 235 -24.65 -10.47 -12.09
N ASN A 236 -25.20 -10.73 -10.91
CA ASN A 236 -24.88 -9.90 -9.73
C ASN A 236 -23.59 -10.39 -9.05
N PHE A 237 -23.09 -9.63 -8.07
CA PHE A 237 -21.85 -9.94 -7.36
C PHE A 237 -21.85 -11.34 -6.71
N MET A 238 -22.96 -11.76 -6.09
CA MET A 238 -23.06 -13.08 -5.47
C MET A 238 -23.04 -14.21 -6.51
N GLU A 239 -23.59 -13.96 -7.69
CA GLU A 239 -23.48 -14.88 -8.81
C GLU A 239 -22.06 -14.91 -9.34
N PHE A 240 -21.38 -13.77 -9.52
CA PHE A 240 -19.97 -13.70 -9.90
C PHE A 240 -19.09 -14.61 -9.03
N LEU A 241 -19.26 -14.57 -7.70
CA LEU A 241 -18.51 -15.43 -6.75
C LEU A 241 -18.82 -16.94 -6.89
N GLN A 242 -19.91 -17.32 -7.56
CA GLN A 242 -20.17 -18.73 -7.91
C GLN A 242 -19.44 -19.16 -9.19
N TRP A 243 -19.07 -18.20 -10.05
CA TRP A 243 -18.35 -18.46 -11.30
C TRP A 243 -16.84 -18.47 -11.10
N PHE A 244 -16.34 -17.71 -10.12
CA PHE A 244 -14.91 -17.55 -9.89
C PHE A 244 -14.51 -17.75 -8.43
N ASP A 245 -13.30 -18.26 -8.21
CA ASP A 245 -12.55 -18.05 -6.98
C ASP A 245 -11.61 -16.86 -7.17
N VAL A 246 -11.45 -16.06 -6.12
CA VAL A 246 -10.58 -14.90 -6.12
C VAL A 246 -9.47 -15.13 -5.10
N LYS A 247 -8.21 -15.00 -5.54
CA LYS A 247 -7.04 -15.01 -4.65
C LYS A 247 -6.38 -13.65 -4.69
N SER A 248 -6.12 -13.09 -3.52
CA SER A 248 -5.38 -11.84 -3.40
C SER A 248 -3.92 -12.08 -3.03
N SER A 249 -3.06 -11.20 -3.50
CA SER A 249 -1.67 -11.06 -3.07
C SER A 249 -1.44 -9.59 -2.73
N SER A 250 -1.09 -9.32 -1.47
CA SER A 250 -0.90 -7.96 -0.96
C SER A 250 0.41 -7.30 -1.40
N HIS A 251 1.33 -8.07 -1.99
CA HIS A 251 2.63 -7.56 -2.39
C HIS A 251 2.90 -7.99 -3.83
N VAL A 252 3.02 -7.00 -4.71
CA VAL A 252 3.44 -7.17 -6.10
C VAL A 252 4.83 -6.56 -6.24
N MET A 253 5.77 -7.35 -6.75
CA MET A 253 7.13 -6.90 -6.98
C MET A 253 7.37 -6.80 -8.47
N ASP A 254 7.52 -5.58 -8.97
CA ASP A 254 8.03 -5.39 -10.31
C ASP A 254 9.56 -5.61 -10.32
N LEU A 255 9.99 -6.63 -11.06
CA LEU A 255 11.41 -6.97 -11.26
C LEU A 255 11.95 -6.40 -12.57
N THR A 256 11.10 -5.79 -13.39
CA THR A 256 11.48 -5.28 -14.71
C THR A 256 12.03 -3.86 -14.62
N GLY A 257 11.59 -3.06 -13.64
CA GLY A 257 12.08 -1.70 -13.42
C GLY A 257 11.61 -0.71 -14.50
N GLU A 258 10.78 -1.17 -15.41
CA GLU A 258 10.00 -0.37 -16.33
C GLU A 258 8.64 -0.20 -15.66
N LEU A 259 8.14 1.04 -15.58
CA LEU A 259 6.73 1.23 -15.23
C LEU A 259 5.94 0.34 -16.19
N LEU A 260 5.02 -0.49 -15.67
CA LEU A 260 4.01 -1.12 -16.51
C LEU A 260 3.46 0.02 -17.35
N ASP A 261 3.72 -0.02 -18.66
CA ASP A 261 3.48 1.12 -19.56
C ASP A 261 2.16 1.75 -19.12
N ASP A 262 2.23 3.03 -18.72
CA ASP A 262 1.05 3.87 -18.77
C ASP A 262 0.61 3.68 -20.21
N PHE A 263 -0.40 2.84 -20.45
CA PHE A 263 -1.02 2.76 -21.75
C PHE A 263 -1.52 4.18 -21.94
N ASP A 264 -0.73 5.01 -22.63
CA ASP A 264 -1.17 6.31 -23.07
C ASP A 264 -2.46 5.99 -23.81
N ASP A 265 -3.59 6.40 -23.22
CA ASP A 265 -4.95 6.21 -23.76
C ASP A 265 -5.07 6.77 -25.20
N GLU A 266 -4.04 7.46 -25.68
CA GLU A 266 -3.90 8.02 -27.02
C GLU A 266 -3.55 6.99 -28.11
N ASP A 267 -2.93 5.83 -27.80
CA ASP A 267 -2.46 4.91 -28.85
C ASP A 267 -3.46 3.80 -29.26
N PHE A 268 -4.63 3.71 -28.59
CA PHE A 268 -5.74 2.84 -29.01
C PHE A 268 -6.94 3.59 -29.60
N PHE A 269 -6.94 4.93 -29.58
CA PHE A 269 -8.08 5.75 -29.98
C PHE A 269 -7.73 6.97 -30.84
N ASP A 270 -6.94 6.82 -31.90
CA ASP A 270 -6.96 7.69 -33.09
C ASP A 270 -7.00 6.75 -34.31
N ASP A 271 -8.02 6.63 -35.15
CA ASP A 271 -8.90 7.62 -35.77
C ASP A 271 -10.26 6.96 -36.09
N ASP A 272 -11.32 7.30 -35.36
CA ASP A 272 -12.63 7.67 -35.90
C ASP A 272 -13.59 7.82 -34.72
N LEU A 273 -13.89 9.07 -34.33
CA LEU A 273 -15.21 9.56 -33.89
C LEU A 273 -15.03 10.93 -33.22
N GLY A 274 -15.26 11.99 -34.01
CA GLY A 274 -15.36 13.36 -33.53
C GLY A 274 -16.47 13.58 -32.47
N PRO A 275 -16.53 14.80 -31.88
CA PRO A 275 -16.91 14.99 -30.50
C PRO A 275 -18.43 14.99 -30.31
N LYS A 276 -18.94 14.12 -29.42
CA LYS A 276 -20.27 14.29 -28.83
C LYS A 276 -20.20 14.06 -27.33
N ASP A 277 -20.22 15.19 -26.63
CA ASP A 277 -20.59 15.36 -25.23
C ASP A 277 -21.78 14.45 -24.85
N LYS A 278 -21.53 13.43 -24.01
CA LYS A 278 -22.52 12.46 -23.53
C LYS A 278 -23.15 12.83 -22.19
N ASN A 279 -22.88 14.02 -21.63
CA ASN A 279 -23.45 14.45 -20.36
C ASN A 279 -24.75 15.28 -20.50
N LYS A 280 -25.57 14.96 -21.51
CA LYS A 280 -26.98 15.35 -21.53
C LYS A 280 -27.87 14.11 -21.64
N PRO A 281 -28.86 13.93 -20.75
CA PRO A 281 -29.84 12.87 -20.91
C PRO A 281 -30.62 13.09 -22.23
N PRO A 282 -31.05 12.01 -22.92
CA PRO A 282 -31.86 12.14 -24.12
C PRO A 282 -33.20 12.82 -23.78
N ASP A 283 -33.56 13.83 -24.57
CA ASP A 283 -34.88 14.45 -24.54
C ASP A 283 -35.88 13.54 -25.26
N PHE A 284 -36.78 12.91 -24.49
CA PHE A 284 -37.82 12.02 -25.01
C PHE A 284 -39.11 12.76 -25.40
N SER A 285 -39.07 14.08 -25.60
CA SER A 285 -40.27 14.85 -25.95
C SER A 285 -40.61 14.88 -27.44
N GLN A 286 -39.89 14.19 -28.33
CA GLN A 286 -40.34 13.96 -29.72
C GLN A 286 -39.90 12.59 -30.27
N ASN A 287 -40.92 11.80 -30.61
CA ASN A 287 -40.95 10.52 -31.34
C ASN A 287 -40.52 9.25 -30.60
#